data_AF-A0A8K0CPT3-F1
#
_entry.id   AF-A0A8K0CPT3-F1
#
_cell.length_a   1.000
_cell.length_b   1.000
_cell.length_c   1.000
_cell.angle_alpha   90.00
_cell.angle_beta   90.00
_cell.angle_gamma   90.00
#
_symmetry.space_group_name_H-M   'P 1'
#
loop_
_entity.id
_entity.type
_entity.pdbx_description
1 polymer ?
#
loop_
_entity_poly.entity_id
_entity_poly.type
_entity_poly.pdbx_seq_one_letter_code
_entity_poly.pdbx_strand_id
1 'polypeptide(L)'
;MDPSVHPCDDFYKFACGGFLKRTIIPDDKSIVISFNLISDKVEEQLRTILEEPVKRYEPKPFVLLKKLYNVCLNTEAIEQEGLKTANLLLREIGGWPVLEGAAWNESDFDWKKTMYKFREHGLPTYNFLLMYVGVDTKNSSRRMLNFDQGLLSIDREYLTQGFDDEMVKAYYDYIVDTAVLFGANRKTAMKELKESLEFEMELASITIPKEERRNLSSLYNPMTIKELQERYTTIPWLEYINNILSVPNLEVTADEVVDVGVPKYIYDLEILLAQTEKRIQANYLMSYVVSSIVSCLTKELRDREMKYKEITDGTRAMKSRWKECVDTATGGMRIAAGSLYVRKYFNEKAKKTAKTLVTDLQGTFIDLLKQIDWMDEVTRKHALEKAHAMVSHIAYPRELLDNKKLEEHYVD
;
A
#
# COMPACT_ATOMS: atom_id res chain seq x y z
N MET A 1 -5.31 5.25 34.32
CA MET A 1 -4.65 4.53 35.42
C MET A 1 -5.62 3.66 36.20
N ASP A 2 -5.09 2.58 36.78
CA ASP A 2 -5.70 1.75 37.82
C ASP A 2 -4.77 1.78 39.05
N PRO A 3 -5.06 2.62 40.06
CA PRO A 3 -4.20 2.79 41.22
C PRO A 3 -4.18 1.57 42.17
N SER A 4 -5.02 0.56 41.93
CA SER A 4 -5.04 -0.68 42.74
C SER A 4 -3.91 -1.65 42.38
N VAL A 5 -3.24 -1.44 41.23
CA VAL A 5 -2.11 -2.27 40.79
C VAL A 5 -0.81 -1.56 41.14
N HIS A 6 0.13 -2.26 41.75
CA HIS A 6 1.42 -1.67 42.08
C HIS A 6 2.26 -1.46 40.79
N PRO A 7 2.84 -0.26 40.56
CA PRO A 7 3.54 0.05 39.31
C PRO A 7 4.78 -0.81 39.06
N CYS A 8 5.43 -1.34 40.10
CA CYS A 8 6.58 -2.23 39.94
C CYS A 8 6.20 -3.68 39.56
N ASP A 9 4.92 -4.05 39.72
CA ASP A 9 4.46 -5.41 39.41
C ASP A 9 3.93 -5.47 37.98
N ASP A 10 3.11 -4.50 37.59
CA ASP A 10 2.58 -4.36 36.24
C ASP A 10 2.33 -2.88 35.92
N PHE A 11 3.36 -2.21 35.41
CA PHE A 11 3.29 -0.79 35.06
C PHE A 11 2.23 -0.50 33.99
N TYR A 12 1.99 -1.46 33.08
CA TYR A 12 0.99 -1.30 32.03
C TYR A 12 -0.43 -1.30 32.62
N LYS A 13 -0.79 -2.24 33.50
CA LYS A 13 -2.08 -2.22 34.20
C LYS A 13 -2.21 -1.02 35.12
N PHE A 14 -1.15 -0.63 35.83
CA PHE A 14 -1.18 0.59 36.63
C PHE A 14 -1.49 1.83 35.78
N ALA A 15 -0.81 2.04 34.65
CA ALA A 15 -1.01 3.21 33.81
C ALA A 15 -2.32 3.14 32.99
N CYS A 16 -2.63 1.98 32.41
CA CYS A 16 -3.66 1.80 31.38
C CYS A 16 -4.89 1.02 31.87
N GLY A 17 -4.87 0.37 33.03
CA GLY A 17 -5.94 -0.53 33.48
C GLY A 17 -7.33 0.10 33.55
N GLY A 18 -7.40 1.38 33.93
CA GLY A 18 -8.65 2.13 33.89
C GLY A 18 -9.21 2.35 32.46
N PHE A 19 -8.34 2.44 31.45
CA PHE A 19 -8.76 2.49 30.04
C PHE A 19 -9.27 1.11 29.60
N LEU A 20 -8.53 0.04 29.90
CA LEU A 20 -8.93 -1.34 29.56
C LEU A 20 -10.30 -1.71 30.15
N LYS A 21 -10.62 -1.26 31.37
CA LYS A 21 -11.91 -1.50 32.03
C LYS A 21 -13.09 -0.75 31.41
N ARG A 22 -12.85 0.38 30.73
CA ARG A 22 -13.91 1.29 30.22
C ARG A 22 -14.07 1.26 28.72
N THR A 23 -13.02 0.91 28.00
CA THR A 23 -13.01 0.94 26.54
C THR A 23 -13.49 -0.40 26.00
N ILE A 24 -14.56 -0.35 25.21
CA ILE A 24 -15.02 -1.48 24.39
C ILE A 24 -14.49 -1.22 22.98
N ILE A 25 -13.96 -2.25 22.33
CA ILE A 25 -13.57 -2.18 20.92
C ILE A 25 -14.87 -2.11 20.09
N PRO A 26 -15.13 -1.02 19.35
CA PRO A 26 -16.29 -0.92 18.48
C PRO A 26 -16.26 -1.98 17.38
N ASP A 27 -17.44 -2.36 16.88
CA ASP A 27 -17.56 -3.38 15.83
C ASP A 27 -16.84 -2.99 14.53
N ASP A 28 -16.65 -1.69 14.26
CA ASP A 28 -15.95 -1.19 13.07
C ASP A 28 -14.42 -1.09 13.22
N LYS A 29 -13.84 -1.69 14.27
CA LYS A 29 -12.41 -1.65 14.57
C LYS A 29 -11.89 -2.99 15.09
N SER A 30 -10.67 -3.34 14.69
CA SER A 30 -9.91 -4.46 15.27
C SER A 30 -9.17 -4.10 16.56
N ILE A 31 -8.82 -2.83 16.74
CA ILE A 31 -8.05 -2.34 17.90
C ILE A 31 -8.45 -0.91 18.28
N VAL A 32 -8.42 -0.62 19.60
CA VAL A 32 -8.56 0.74 20.13
C VAL A 32 -7.40 1.08 21.06
N ILE A 33 -6.57 2.02 20.61
CA ILE A 33 -5.52 2.67 21.39
C ILE A 33 -5.74 4.20 21.39
N SER A 34 -4.96 4.93 22.19
CA SER A 34 -5.05 6.39 22.27
C SER A 34 -4.94 7.09 20.91
N PHE A 35 -4.17 6.53 19.98
CA PHE A 35 -4.03 7.05 18.63
C PHE A 35 -5.33 6.95 17.82
N ASN A 36 -6.17 5.93 18.01
CA ASN A 36 -7.45 5.84 17.30
C ASN A 36 -8.39 6.99 17.68
N LEU A 37 -8.40 7.40 18.95
CA LEU A 37 -9.20 8.55 19.40
C LEU A 37 -8.76 9.85 18.74
N ILE A 38 -7.45 10.00 18.48
CA ILE A 38 -6.91 11.15 17.76
C ILE A 38 -7.28 11.05 16.29
N SER A 39 -7.14 9.89 15.66
CA SER A 39 -7.52 9.66 14.26
C SER A 39 -9.00 9.92 14.02
N ASP A 40 -9.90 9.45 14.89
CA ASP A 40 -11.35 9.69 14.77
C ASP A 40 -11.65 11.20 14.80
N LYS A 41 -11.01 11.93 15.71
CA LYS A 41 -11.15 13.39 15.78
C LYS A 41 -10.63 14.08 14.51
N VAL A 42 -9.51 13.62 13.97
CA VAL A 42 -8.95 14.15 12.72
C VAL A 42 -9.88 13.87 11.55
N GLU A 43 -10.46 12.68 11.45
CA GLU A 43 -11.44 12.33 10.42
C GLU A 43 -12.70 13.19 10.52
N GLU A 44 -13.23 13.45 11.71
CA GLU A 44 -14.37 14.38 11.90
C GLU A 44 -14.03 15.81 11.47
N GLN A 45 -12.81 16.27 11.77
CA GLN A 45 -12.31 17.58 11.34
C GLN A 45 -12.16 17.66 9.82
N LEU A 46 -11.65 16.59 9.19
CA LEU A 46 -11.54 16.48 7.73
C LEU A 46 -12.91 16.41 7.08
N ARG A 47 -13.85 15.64 7.64
CA ARG A 47 -15.25 15.63 7.20
C ARG A 47 -15.84 17.03 7.20
N THR A 48 -15.65 17.78 8.29
CA THR A 48 -16.11 19.17 8.39
C THR A 48 -15.52 20.05 7.28
N ILE A 49 -14.25 19.86 6.91
CA ILE A 49 -13.61 20.58 5.80
C ILE A 49 -14.20 20.17 4.45
N LEU A 50 -14.43 18.87 4.25
CA LEU A 50 -14.88 18.31 2.97
C LEU A 50 -16.35 18.63 2.67
N GLU A 51 -17.17 18.77 3.71
CA GLU A 51 -18.59 19.16 3.60
C GLU A 51 -18.79 20.68 3.46
N GLU A 52 -17.74 21.50 3.60
CA GLU A 52 -17.85 22.94 3.33
C GLU A 52 -18.14 23.21 1.84
N PRO A 53 -19.02 24.19 1.54
CA PRO A 53 -19.27 24.58 0.16
C PRO A 53 -17.98 25.06 -0.51
N VAL A 54 -17.88 24.83 -1.82
CA VAL A 54 -16.76 25.32 -2.61
C VAL A 54 -16.82 26.85 -2.67
N LYS A 55 -15.72 27.51 -2.29
CA LYS A 55 -15.65 28.98 -2.27
C LYS A 55 -15.38 29.52 -3.68
N ARG A 56 -15.87 30.73 -3.94
CA ARG A 56 -15.53 31.49 -5.16
C ARG A 56 -14.01 31.76 -5.11
N TYR A 57 -13.25 31.22 -6.08
CA TYR A 57 -11.78 31.23 -6.13
C TYR A 57 -11.05 30.23 -5.20
N GLU A 58 -11.70 29.14 -4.82
CA GLU A 58 -11.00 28.03 -4.14
C GLU A 58 -10.02 27.32 -5.11
N PRO A 59 -8.75 27.08 -4.72
CA PRO A 59 -7.77 26.39 -5.55
C PRO A 59 -8.29 25.04 -6.07
N LYS A 60 -7.98 24.74 -7.34
CA LYS A 60 -8.47 23.53 -8.04
C LYS A 60 -8.25 22.23 -7.23
N PRO A 61 -7.10 21.99 -6.57
CA PRO A 61 -6.89 20.78 -5.78
C PRO A 61 -7.90 20.58 -4.64
N PHE A 62 -8.34 21.67 -3.99
CA PHE A 62 -9.32 21.58 -2.91
C PHE A 62 -10.72 21.30 -3.44
N VAL A 63 -11.06 21.87 -4.60
CA VAL A 63 -12.32 21.56 -5.30
C VAL A 63 -12.38 20.08 -5.70
N LEU A 64 -11.30 19.56 -6.28
CA LEU A 64 -11.19 18.16 -6.67
C LEU A 64 -11.29 17.22 -5.45
N LEU A 65 -10.61 17.55 -4.35
CA LEU A 65 -10.67 16.79 -3.10
C LEU A 65 -12.11 16.69 -2.56
N LYS A 66 -12.83 17.82 -2.49
CA LYS A 66 -14.25 17.86 -2.08
C LYS A 66 -15.14 17.09 -3.05
N LYS A 67 -14.87 17.17 -4.35
CA LYS A 67 -15.60 16.41 -5.38
C LYS A 67 -15.38 14.91 -5.22
N LEU A 68 -14.15 14.46 -4.97
CA LEU A 68 -13.83 13.05 -4.72
C LEU A 68 -14.59 12.50 -3.51
N TYR A 69 -14.64 13.27 -2.42
CA TYR A 69 -15.46 12.94 -1.24
C TYR A 69 -16.96 12.78 -1.60
N ASN A 70 -17.52 13.75 -2.33
CA ASN A 70 -18.95 13.74 -2.71
C ASN A 70 -19.31 12.61 -3.68
N VAL A 71 -18.43 12.27 -4.63
CA VAL A 71 -18.65 11.13 -5.54
C VAL A 71 -18.67 9.82 -4.76
N CYS A 72 -17.77 9.66 -3.78
CA CYS A 72 -17.80 8.49 -2.90
C CYS A 72 -19.11 8.40 -2.09
N LEU A 73 -19.68 9.52 -1.64
CA LEU A 73 -20.94 9.51 -0.88
C LEU A 73 -22.16 9.05 -1.71
N ASN A 74 -22.11 9.17 -3.04
CA ASN A 74 -23.24 8.84 -3.91
C ASN A 74 -23.37 7.32 -4.13
N THR A 75 -23.94 6.62 -3.14
CA THR A 75 -24.12 5.17 -3.20
C THR A 75 -25.12 4.75 -4.28
N GLU A 76 -26.13 5.57 -4.60
CA GLU A 76 -27.12 5.24 -5.64
C GLU A 76 -26.45 5.07 -7.01
N ALA A 77 -25.54 5.98 -7.39
CA ALA A 77 -24.78 5.85 -8.62
C ALA A 77 -23.85 4.61 -8.61
N ILE A 78 -23.22 4.31 -7.47
CA ILE A 78 -22.34 3.15 -7.32
C ILE A 78 -23.12 1.84 -7.46
N GLU A 79 -24.32 1.73 -6.87
CA GLU A 79 -25.17 0.55 -7.00
C GLU A 79 -25.64 0.36 -8.46
N GLN A 80 -25.90 1.44 -9.19
CA GLN A 80 -26.39 1.38 -10.57
C GLN A 80 -25.28 1.07 -11.59
N GLU A 81 -24.09 1.66 -11.42
CA GLU A 81 -23.05 1.67 -12.45
C GLU A 81 -21.77 0.93 -12.06
N GLY A 82 -21.50 0.74 -10.76
CA GLY A 82 -20.20 0.27 -10.27
C GLY A 82 -19.75 -1.05 -10.89
N LEU A 83 -20.60 -2.08 -10.84
CA LEU A 83 -20.28 -3.39 -11.41
C LEU A 83 -20.17 -3.38 -12.94
N LYS A 84 -20.96 -2.53 -13.62
CA LYS A 84 -20.88 -2.38 -15.08
C LYS A 84 -19.55 -1.77 -15.48
N THR A 85 -19.13 -0.70 -14.80
CA THR A 85 -17.84 -0.03 -15.02
C THR A 85 -16.67 -0.96 -14.74
N ALA A 86 -16.72 -1.72 -13.64
CA ALA A 86 -15.69 -2.71 -13.32
C ALA A 86 -15.57 -3.79 -14.42
N ASN A 87 -16.69 -4.33 -14.90
CA ASN A 87 -16.68 -5.32 -15.98
C ASN A 87 -16.13 -4.77 -17.31
N LEU A 88 -16.40 -3.49 -17.63
CA LEU A 88 -15.83 -2.84 -18.81
C LEU A 88 -14.31 -2.70 -18.66
N LEU A 89 -13.84 -2.22 -17.50
CA LEU A 89 -12.42 -2.12 -17.19
C LEU A 89 -11.71 -3.47 -17.34
N LEU A 90 -12.26 -4.54 -16.75
CA LEU A 90 -11.67 -5.88 -16.84
C LEU A 90 -11.50 -6.34 -18.29
N ARG A 91 -12.46 -6.05 -19.18
CA ARG A 91 -12.37 -6.39 -20.61
C ARG A 91 -11.29 -5.58 -21.33
N GLU A 92 -11.17 -4.29 -21.04
CA GLU A 92 -10.15 -3.41 -21.64
C GLU A 92 -8.72 -3.89 -21.30
N ILE A 93 -8.52 -4.33 -20.06
CA ILE A 93 -7.20 -4.74 -19.56
C ILE A 93 -6.83 -6.20 -19.86
N GLY A 94 -7.70 -6.98 -20.52
CA GLY A 94 -7.37 -8.32 -21.02
C GLY A 94 -8.35 -9.44 -20.65
N GLY A 95 -9.45 -9.11 -19.98
CA GLY A 95 -10.49 -10.06 -19.57
C GLY A 95 -10.09 -10.88 -18.34
N TRP A 96 -11.10 -11.31 -17.57
CA TRP A 96 -10.88 -12.22 -16.43
C TRP A 96 -11.32 -13.63 -16.84
N PRO A 97 -10.39 -14.57 -17.07
CA PRO A 97 -10.71 -15.87 -17.65
C PRO A 97 -11.85 -16.62 -16.94
N VAL A 98 -11.92 -16.54 -15.61
CA VAL A 98 -12.98 -17.18 -14.81
C VAL A 98 -14.40 -16.67 -15.12
N LEU A 99 -14.53 -15.41 -15.58
CA LEU A 99 -15.80 -14.82 -16.00
C LEU A 99 -16.16 -15.20 -17.43
N GLU A 100 -15.16 -15.23 -18.31
CA GLU A 100 -15.34 -15.40 -19.76
C GLU A 100 -15.35 -16.87 -20.21
N GLY A 101 -14.83 -17.77 -19.38
CA GLY A 101 -14.78 -19.21 -19.66
C GLY A 101 -14.02 -19.50 -20.94
N ALA A 102 -14.66 -20.25 -21.84
CA ALA A 102 -14.09 -20.66 -23.13
C ALA A 102 -13.96 -19.51 -24.15
N ALA A 103 -14.60 -18.36 -23.92
CA ALA A 103 -14.46 -17.21 -24.80
C ALA A 103 -13.12 -16.48 -24.62
N TRP A 104 -12.45 -16.67 -23.47
CA TRP A 104 -11.15 -16.08 -23.20
C TRP A 104 -10.05 -16.83 -23.94
N ASN A 105 -9.26 -16.13 -24.75
CA ASN A 105 -8.22 -16.71 -25.59
C ASN A 105 -6.84 -16.64 -24.92
N GLU A 106 -6.32 -17.80 -24.54
CA GLU A 106 -5.01 -17.93 -23.89
C GLU A 106 -3.83 -17.50 -24.78
N SER A 107 -3.99 -17.59 -26.10
CA SER A 107 -2.92 -17.22 -27.06
C SER A 107 -2.65 -15.72 -27.05
N ASP A 108 -3.66 -14.91 -26.75
CA ASP A 108 -3.57 -13.43 -26.76
C ASP A 108 -2.96 -12.89 -25.46
N PHE A 109 -2.82 -13.72 -24.43
CA PHE A 109 -2.29 -13.32 -23.14
C PHE A 109 -0.76 -13.26 -23.13
N ASP A 110 -0.26 -12.11 -22.68
CA ASP A 110 1.12 -11.90 -22.25
C ASP A 110 1.10 -11.04 -20.98
N TRP A 111 1.53 -11.61 -19.85
CA TRP A 111 1.48 -10.93 -18.55
C TRP A 111 2.21 -9.58 -18.55
N LYS A 112 3.27 -9.43 -19.35
CA LYS A 112 4.05 -8.18 -19.43
C LYS A 112 3.20 -7.07 -20.03
N LYS A 113 2.54 -7.37 -21.15
CA LYS A 113 1.61 -6.44 -21.81
C LYS A 113 0.40 -6.14 -20.93
N THR A 114 -0.07 -7.14 -20.18
CA THR A 114 -1.12 -6.93 -19.17
C THR A 114 -0.67 -5.94 -18.08
N MET A 115 0.58 -6.03 -17.60
CA MET A 115 1.11 -5.03 -16.65
C MET A 115 1.18 -3.62 -17.26
N TYR A 116 1.49 -3.48 -18.54
CA TYR A 116 1.48 -2.17 -19.21
C TYR A 116 0.07 -1.57 -19.23
N LYS A 117 -0.94 -2.39 -19.59
CA LYS A 117 -2.35 -1.97 -19.51
C LYS A 117 -2.75 -1.62 -18.08
N PHE A 118 -2.34 -2.40 -17.09
CA PHE A 118 -2.61 -2.07 -15.69
C PHE A 118 -2.03 -0.70 -15.34
N ARG A 119 -0.79 -0.42 -15.75
CA ARG A 119 -0.16 0.90 -15.55
C ARG A 119 -0.94 2.02 -16.22
N GLU A 120 -1.35 1.87 -17.48
CA GLU A 120 -2.15 2.85 -18.22
C GLU A 120 -3.47 3.19 -17.53
N HIS A 121 -4.07 2.21 -16.84
CA HIS A 121 -5.31 2.38 -16.09
C HIS A 121 -5.11 2.73 -14.60
N GLY A 122 -3.86 2.97 -14.16
CA GLY A 122 -3.55 3.30 -12.75
C GLY A 122 -3.77 2.14 -11.77
N LEU A 123 -3.77 0.90 -12.26
CA LEU A 123 -3.95 -0.32 -11.49
C LEU A 123 -2.62 -0.84 -10.90
N PRO A 124 -2.68 -1.69 -9.86
CA PRO A 124 -1.51 -2.37 -9.29
C PRO A 124 -0.66 -3.09 -10.35
N THR A 125 0.67 -2.96 -10.27
CA THR A 125 1.64 -3.58 -11.20
C THR A 125 2.78 -4.29 -10.46
N TYR A 126 2.53 -4.72 -9.23
CA TYR A 126 3.56 -5.19 -8.29
C TYR A 126 3.39 -6.66 -7.89
N ASN A 127 2.59 -7.44 -8.61
CA ASN A 127 2.23 -8.83 -8.29
C ASN A 127 3.34 -9.84 -8.54
N PHE A 128 3.93 -9.80 -9.74
CA PHE A 128 5.07 -10.65 -10.08
C PHE A 128 6.40 -9.99 -9.76
N LEU A 129 6.47 -8.67 -9.87
CA LEU A 129 7.71 -7.95 -9.65
C LEU A 129 7.39 -6.55 -9.13
N LEU A 130 7.93 -6.18 -7.99
CA LEU A 130 7.80 -4.83 -7.46
C LEU A 130 8.88 -3.95 -8.08
N MET A 131 8.46 -2.92 -8.82
CA MET A 131 9.35 -1.88 -9.37
C MET A 131 9.04 -0.52 -8.73
N TYR A 132 10.05 0.17 -8.22
CA TYR A 132 9.87 1.51 -7.65
C TYR A 132 11.13 2.38 -7.74
N VAL A 133 10.93 3.70 -7.65
CA VAL A 133 12.03 4.67 -7.56
C VAL A 133 12.33 4.93 -6.08
N GLY A 134 13.48 4.45 -5.63
CA GLY A 134 13.98 4.55 -4.25
C GLY A 134 15.12 5.55 -4.11
N VAL A 135 15.52 5.85 -2.87
CA VAL A 135 16.82 6.48 -2.59
C VAL A 135 17.90 5.41 -2.76
N ASP A 136 19.01 5.72 -3.42
CA ASP A 136 20.16 4.81 -3.44
C ASP A 136 20.75 4.71 -2.03
N THR A 137 20.76 3.50 -1.47
CA THR A 137 21.18 3.24 -0.09
C THR A 137 22.65 3.58 0.16
N LYS A 138 23.50 3.54 -0.88
CA LYS A 138 24.92 3.93 -0.81
C LYS A 138 25.18 5.36 -1.29
N ASN A 139 24.21 6.04 -1.90
CA ASN A 139 24.30 7.44 -2.29
C ASN A 139 22.95 8.16 -2.17
N SER A 140 22.66 8.69 -0.98
CA SER A 140 21.37 9.30 -0.68
C SER A 140 21.05 10.59 -1.45
N SER A 141 22.01 11.13 -2.21
CA SER A 141 21.83 12.32 -3.06
C SER A 141 21.15 12.01 -4.40
N ARG A 142 21.01 10.74 -4.77
CA ARG A 142 20.34 10.31 -6.00
C ARG A 142 19.20 9.34 -5.75
N ARG A 143 18.35 9.21 -6.76
CA ARG A 143 17.31 8.18 -6.85
C ARG A 143 17.78 7.07 -7.77
N MET A 144 17.22 5.88 -7.58
CA MET A 144 17.57 4.67 -8.31
C MET A 144 16.32 3.84 -8.56
N LEU A 145 16.27 3.13 -9.68
CA LEU A 145 15.23 2.13 -9.93
C LEU A 145 15.55 0.87 -9.12
N ASN A 146 14.56 0.34 -8.43
CA ASN A 146 14.67 -0.84 -7.58
C ASN A 146 13.69 -1.90 -8.08
N PHE A 147 14.16 -3.14 -8.12
CA PHE A 147 13.34 -4.34 -8.34
C PHE A 147 13.36 -5.21 -7.11
N ASP A 148 12.21 -5.77 -6.76
CA ASP A 148 12.07 -6.65 -5.62
C ASP A 148 11.02 -7.72 -5.87
N GLN A 149 10.92 -8.68 -4.96
CA GLN A 149 9.89 -9.70 -4.97
C GLN A 149 8.49 -9.08 -5.07
N GLY A 150 7.60 -9.71 -5.84
CA GLY A 150 6.22 -9.30 -5.97
C GLY A 150 5.45 -9.35 -4.64
N LEU A 151 4.38 -8.55 -4.54
CA LEU A 151 3.48 -8.57 -3.40
C LEU A 151 2.43 -9.69 -3.56
N LEU A 152 2.23 -10.42 -2.48
CA LEU A 152 1.25 -11.49 -2.35
C LEU A 152 -0.08 -10.90 -1.84
N SER A 153 -1.17 -11.61 -2.09
CA SER A 153 -2.54 -11.22 -1.72
C SER A 153 -2.78 -11.36 -0.22
N ILE A 154 -2.11 -12.32 0.43
CA ILE A 154 -2.01 -12.46 1.88
C ILE A 154 -0.55 -12.75 2.28
N ASP A 155 -0.26 -12.61 3.56
CA ASP A 155 1.10 -12.81 4.10
C ASP A 155 1.67 -14.20 3.78
N ARG A 156 2.96 -14.24 3.43
CA ARG A 156 3.72 -15.44 3.04
C ARG A 156 3.60 -16.55 4.10
N GLU A 157 3.61 -16.16 5.37
CA GLU A 157 3.56 -17.07 6.50
C GLU A 157 2.27 -17.90 6.53
N TYR A 158 1.17 -17.39 5.96
CA TYR A 158 -0.08 -18.15 5.79
C TYR A 158 -0.05 -18.99 4.51
N LEU A 159 0.35 -18.40 3.37
CA LEU A 159 0.39 -19.11 2.08
C LEU A 159 1.27 -20.37 2.11
N THR A 160 2.39 -20.32 2.85
CA THR A 160 3.29 -21.47 3.00
C THR A 160 2.70 -22.62 3.83
N GLN A 161 1.61 -22.39 4.56
CA GLN A 161 0.86 -23.44 5.28
C GLN A 161 -0.25 -24.07 4.43
N GLY A 162 -0.57 -23.48 3.27
CA GLY A 162 -1.57 -24.00 2.33
C GLY A 162 -3.01 -23.93 2.84
N PHE A 163 -3.91 -24.72 2.24
CA PHE A 163 -5.36 -24.71 2.53
C PHE A 163 -5.74 -25.16 3.95
N ASP A 164 -4.80 -25.66 4.75
CA ASP A 164 -5.07 -25.98 6.15
C ASP A 164 -5.19 -24.71 7.01
N ASP A 165 -4.53 -23.62 6.61
CA ASP A 165 -4.55 -22.33 7.29
C ASP A 165 -5.89 -21.58 7.09
N GLU A 166 -6.41 -21.00 8.15
CA GLU A 166 -7.71 -20.29 8.16
C GLU A 166 -7.71 -19.05 7.25
N MET A 167 -6.59 -18.32 7.18
CA MET A 167 -6.46 -17.11 6.36
C MET A 167 -6.46 -17.47 4.87
N VAL A 168 -5.81 -18.57 4.50
CA VAL A 168 -5.81 -19.08 3.12
C VAL A 168 -7.21 -19.49 2.69
N LYS A 169 -7.94 -20.23 3.53
CA LYS A 169 -9.35 -20.60 3.26
C LYS A 169 -10.25 -19.37 3.14
N ALA A 170 -10.12 -18.42 4.06
CA ALA A 170 -10.91 -17.19 4.04
C ALA A 170 -10.67 -16.38 2.76
N TYR A 171 -9.41 -16.29 2.31
CA TYR A 171 -9.05 -15.61 1.07
C TYR A 171 -9.61 -16.35 -0.16
N TYR A 172 -9.47 -17.67 -0.21
CA TYR A 172 -10.04 -18.50 -1.28
C TYR A 172 -11.57 -18.31 -1.40
N ASP A 173 -12.29 -18.41 -0.29
CA ASP A 173 -13.74 -18.21 -0.28
C ASP A 173 -14.09 -16.78 -0.73
N TYR A 174 -13.28 -15.79 -0.33
CA TYR A 174 -13.48 -14.39 -0.71
C TYR A 174 -13.35 -14.17 -2.21
N ILE A 175 -12.29 -14.66 -2.83
CA ILE A 175 -12.08 -14.48 -4.28
C ILE A 175 -13.11 -15.27 -5.10
N VAL A 176 -13.52 -16.46 -4.65
CA VAL A 176 -14.59 -17.25 -5.30
C VAL A 176 -15.93 -16.54 -5.25
N ASP A 177 -16.35 -16.09 -4.08
CA ASP A 177 -17.61 -15.37 -3.95
C ASP A 177 -17.59 -14.05 -4.73
N THR A 178 -16.45 -13.35 -4.71
CA THR A 178 -16.27 -12.13 -5.51
C THR A 178 -16.41 -12.42 -7.00
N ALA A 179 -15.76 -13.45 -7.53
CA ALA A 179 -15.93 -13.82 -8.93
C ALA A 179 -17.38 -14.19 -9.27
N VAL A 180 -18.09 -14.88 -8.39
CA VAL A 180 -19.53 -15.19 -8.57
C VAL A 180 -20.38 -13.92 -8.61
N LEU A 181 -20.09 -12.94 -7.75
CA LEU A 181 -20.77 -11.63 -7.76
C LEU A 181 -20.47 -10.83 -9.05
N PHE A 182 -19.32 -11.07 -9.68
CA PHE A 182 -19.01 -10.56 -11.01
C PHE A 182 -19.66 -11.34 -12.16
N GLY A 183 -20.34 -12.46 -11.86
CA GLY A 183 -21.08 -13.28 -12.82
C GLY A 183 -20.42 -14.61 -13.19
N ALA A 184 -19.35 -15.02 -12.51
CA ALA A 184 -18.74 -16.33 -12.74
C ALA A 184 -19.70 -17.47 -12.40
N ASN A 185 -19.59 -18.59 -13.12
CA ASN A 185 -20.17 -19.84 -12.66
C ASN A 185 -19.42 -20.32 -11.40
N ARG A 186 -20.14 -20.60 -10.31
CA ARG A 186 -19.52 -21.00 -9.03
C ARG A 186 -18.60 -22.22 -9.15
N LYS A 187 -18.97 -23.24 -9.92
CA LYS A 187 -18.15 -24.45 -10.09
C LYS A 187 -16.85 -24.14 -10.83
N THR A 188 -16.92 -23.31 -11.86
CA THR A 188 -15.73 -22.82 -12.58
C THR A 188 -14.87 -21.95 -11.67
N ALA A 189 -15.47 -21.02 -10.93
CA ALA A 189 -14.76 -20.13 -10.00
C ALA A 189 -14.00 -20.91 -8.92
N MET A 190 -14.65 -21.90 -8.30
CA MET A 190 -13.99 -22.76 -7.31
C MET A 190 -12.78 -23.51 -7.91
N LYS A 191 -12.91 -24.02 -9.14
CA LYS A 191 -11.80 -24.74 -9.77
C LYS A 191 -10.66 -23.79 -10.12
N GLU A 192 -10.93 -22.76 -10.91
CA GLU A 192 -9.88 -21.93 -11.51
C GLU A 192 -9.20 -21.00 -10.49
N LEU A 193 -9.94 -20.49 -9.50
CA LEU A 193 -9.33 -19.65 -8.47
C LEU A 193 -8.58 -20.47 -7.42
N LYS A 194 -8.89 -21.76 -7.28
CA LYS A 194 -8.06 -22.68 -6.51
C LYS A 194 -6.69 -22.83 -7.20
N GLU A 195 -6.68 -23.06 -8.51
CA GLU A 195 -5.44 -23.16 -9.30
C GLU A 195 -4.62 -21.84 -9.22
N SER A 196 -5.28 -20.68 -9.29
CA SER A 196 -4.61 -19.39 -9.08
C SER A 196 -4.03 -19.20 -7.69
N LEU A 197 -4.70 -19.69 -6.64
CA LEU A 197 -4.20 -19.60 -5.28
C LEU A 197 -3.05 -20.59 -5.03
N GLU A 198 -3.11 -21.80 -5.58
CA GLU A 198 -2.00 -22.75 -5.55
C GLU A 198 -0.75 -22.16 -6.23
N PHE A 199 -0.93 -21.51 -7.38
CA PHE A 199 0.14 -20.74 -8.02
C PHE A 199 0.68 -19.59 -7.14
N GLU A 200 -0.18 -18.89 -6.40
CA GLU A 200 0.29 -17.88 -5.43
C GLU A 200 1.05 -18.50 -4.25
N MET A 201 0.73 -19.73 -3.82
CA MET A 201 1.52 -20.46 -2.83
C MET A 201 2.91 -20.82 -3.37
N GLU A 202 3.01 -21.17 -4.66
CA GLU A 202 4.30 -21.38 -5.33
C GLU A 202 5.10 -20.07 -5.41
N LEU A 203 4.46 -18.95 -5.75
CA LEU A 203 5.07 -17.61 -5.65
C LEU A 203 5.59 -17.34 -4.23
N ALA A 204 4.77 -17.60 -3.21
CA ALA A 204 5.16 -17.43 -1.81
C ALA A 204 6.40 -18.27 -1.44
N SER A 205 6.52 -19.49 -1.98
CA SER A 205 7.65 -20.37 -1.72
C SER A 205 8.99 -19.82 -2.23
N ILE A 206 8.98 -19.08 -3.35
CA ILE A 206 10.17 -18.47 -3.95
C ILE A 206 10.48 -17.07 -3.36
N THR A 207 9.54 -16.45 -2.64
CA THR A 207 9.79 -15.23 -1.89
C THR A 207 10.61 -15.49 -0.63
N ILE A 208 11.53 -14.58 -0.28
CA ILE A 208 12.28 -14.66 0.98
C ILE A 208 11.46 -14.06 2.15
N PRO A 209 11.59 -14.62 3.37
CA PRO A 209 10.84 -14.16 4.53
C PRO A 209 11.35 -12.80 5.08
N LYS A 210 10.51 -12.10 5.85
CA LYS A 210 10.77 -10.74 6.36
C LYS A 210 12.04 -10.67 7.22
N GLU A 211 12.41 -11.76 7.91
CA GLU A 211 13.59 -11.86 8.76
C GLU A 211 14.88 -11.79 7.96
N GLU A 212 14.95 -12.49 6.83
CA GLU A 212 16.12 -12.51 5.95
C GLU A 212 16.34 -11.15 5.25
N ARG A 213 15.26 -10.38 5.12
CA ARG A 213 15.27 -9.03 4.51
C ARG A 213 15.81 -7.94 5.46
N ARG A 214 16.12 -8.25 6.72
CA ARG A 214 16.66 -7.26 7.69
C ARG A 214 18.10 -6.83 7.37
N ASN A 215 18.84 -7.62 6.59
CA ASN A 215 20.17 -7.24 6.13
C ASN A 215 20.07 -6.39 4.84
N LEU A 216 20.04 -5.06 5.00
CA LEU A 216 19.95 -4.15 3.85
C LEU A 216 21.14 -4.27 2.87
N SER A 217 22.31 -4.75 3.34
CA SER A 217 23.47 -4.90 2.46
C SER A 217 23.33 -6.08 1.50
N SER A 218 22.63 -7.15 1.90
CA SER A 218 22.37 -8.29 1.01
C SER A 218 21.27 -8.00 -0.01
N LEU A 219 20.43 -7.00 0.26
CA LEU A 219 19.41 -6.53 -0.67
C LEU A 219 19.96 -5.53 -1.71
N TYR A 220 21.20 -5.06 -1.54
CA TYR A 220 21.82 -4.10 -2.47
C TYR A 220 22.67 -4.82 -3.51
N ASN A 221 22.08 -5.11 -4.67
CA ASN A 221 22.70 -5.80 -5.80
C ASN A 221 22.59 -4.95 -7.07
N PRO A 222 23.38 -3.86 -7.18
CA PRO A 222 23.32 -2.96 -8.32
C PRO A 222 23.87 -3.64 -9.58
N MET A 223 23.17 -3.46 -10.71
CA MET A 223 23.61 -3.87 -12.04
C MET A 223 23.01 -2.96 -13.10
N THR A 224 23.62 -2.88 -14.27
CA THR A 224 23.04 -2.19 -15.42
C THR A 224 21.83 -2.96 -15.95
N ILE A 225 20.88 -2.27 -16.61
CA ILE A 225 19.76 -2.95 -17.30
C ILE A 225 20.29 -3.94 -18.35
N LYS A 226 21.44 -3.65 -18.98
CA LYS A 226 22.11 -4.59 -19.87
C LYS A 226 22.52 -5.89 -19.17
N GLU A 227 23.21 -5.80 -18.03
CA GLU A 227 23.59 -6.97 -17.23
C GLU A 227 22.36 -7.73 -16.70
N LEU A 228 21.31 -6.99 -16.32
CA LEU A 228 20.02 -7.57 -15.91
C LEU A 228 19.41 -8.40 -17.04
N GLN A 229 19.43 -7.88 -18.27
CA GLN A 229 18.93 -8.56 -19.46
C GLN A 229 19.74 -9.79 -19.85
N GLU A 230 21.06 -9.76 -19.67
CA GLU A 230 21.95 -10.90 -19.89
C GLU A 230 21.70 -12.03 -18.88
N ARG A 231 21.30 -11.68 -17.65
CA ARG A 231 21.08 -12.63 -16.55
C ARG A 231 19.66 -13.22 -16.52
N TYR A 232 18.65 -12.42 -16.86
CA TYR A 232 17.23 -12.78 -16.82
C TYR A 232 16.61 -12.44 -18.18
N THR A 233 16.53 -13.44 -19.06
CA THR A 233 16.29 -13.23 -20.49
C THR A 233 14.82 -13.22 -20.86
N THR A 234 13.92 -13.64 -19.98
CA THR A 234 12.50 -13.83 -20.29
C THR A 234 11.74 -12.50 -20.27
N ILE A 235 12.21 -11.55 -19.46
CA ILE A 235 11.67 -10.19 -19.40
C ILE A 235 12.47 -9.29 -20.34
N PRO A 236 11.82 -8.55 -21.26
CA PRO A 236 12.46 -7.52 -22.06
C PRO A 236 12.64 -6.26 -21.19
N TRP A 237 13.65 -6.25 -20.33
CA TRP A 237 13.78 -5.30 -19.22
C TRP A 237 13.72 -3.84 -19.63
N LEU A 238 14.40 -3.46 -20.72
CA LEU A 238 14.40 -2.09 -21.21
C LEU A 238 12.99 -1.64 -21.64
N GLU A 239 12.27 -2.49 -22.36
CA GLU A 239 10.88 -2.24 -22.76
C GLU A 239 9.97 -2.19 -21.52
N TYR A 240 10.10 -3.19 -20.65
CA TYR A 240 9.28 -3.33 -19.45
C TYR A 240 9.41 -2.10 -18.55
N ILE A 241 10.63 -1.65 -18.29
CA ILE A 241 10.93 -0.48 -17.45
C ILE A 241 10.30 0.78 -18.01
N ASN A 242 10.51 1.05 -19.30
CA ASN A 242 9.99 2.27 -19.92
C ASN A 242 8.45 2.28 -19.95
N ASN A 243 7.80 1.13 -20.19
CA ASN A 243 6.34 1.03 -20.17
C ASN A 243 5.75 1.11 -18.76
N ILE A 244 6.40 0.52 -17.74
CA ILE A 244 5.89 0.62 -16.36
C ILE A 244 6.17 2.01 -15.76
N LEU A 245 7.31 2.64 -16.06
CA LEU A 245 7.54 4.02 -15.62
C LEU A 245 6.51 4.96 -16.25
N SER A 246 6.33 4.86 -17.58
CA SER A 246 5.38 5.66 -18.36
C SER A 246 5.44 7.15 -18.03
N VAL A 247 6.67 7.70 -17.86
CA VAL A 247 6.89 9.11 -17.55
C VAL A 247 7.12 9.88 -18.86
N PRO A 248 6.32 10.93 -19.16
CA PRO A 248 6.53 11.72 -20.36
C PRO A 248 7.93 12.34 -20.42
N ASN A 249 8.56 12.27 -21.60
CA ASN A 249 9.89 12.82 -21.88
C ASN A 249 11.05 12.21 -21.05
N LEU A 250 10.85 11.02 -20.47
CA LEU A 250 11.90 10.24 -19.84
C LEU A 250 12.05 8.90 -20.57
N GLU A 251 13.25 8.65 -21.09
CA GLU A 251 13.60 7.35 -21.68
C GLU A 251 14.80 6.78 -20.92
N VAL A 252 14.61 5.62 -20.33
CA VAL A 252 15.66 4.87 -19.65
C VAL A 252 16.45 4.09 -20.69
N THR A 253 17.79 4.11 -20.60
CA THR A 253 18.70 3.39 -21.50
C THR A 253 19.24 2.12 -20.85
N ALA A 254 19.82 1.23 -21.65
CA ALA A 254 20.37 -0.05 -21.15
C ALA A 254 21.54 0.10 -20.15
N ASP A 255 22.19 1.26 -20.14
CA ASP A 255 23.31 1.56 -19.23
C ASP A 255 22.86 2.06 -17.86
N GLU A 256 21.56 2.31 -17.67
CA GLU A 256 21.02 2.73 -16.37
C GLU A 256 21.29 1.65 -15.32
N VAL A 257 21.78 2.07 -14.14
CA VAL A 257 22.06 1.17 -13.03
C VAL A 257 20.82 1.04 -12.15
N VAL A 258 20.37 -0.18 -11.96
CA VAL A 258 19.22 -0.54 -11.14
C VAL A 258 19.67 -1.39 -9.95
N ASP A 259 18.92 -1.35 -8.86
CA ASP A 259 19.12 -2.24 -7.72
C ASP A 259 18.16 -3.41 -7.78
N VAL A 260 18.66 -4.63 -7.56
CA VAL A 260 17.84 -5.86 -7.51
C VAL A 260 17.87 -6.41 -6.10
N GLY A 261 16.77 -6.23 -5.36
CA GLY A 261 16.61 -6.65 -3.98
C GLY A 261 16.91 -8.13 -3.76
N VAL A 262 16.28 -8.99 -4.56
CA VAL A 262 16.39 -10.45 -4.43
C VAL A 262 16.66 -11.09 -5.80
N PRO A 263 17.93 -11.15 -6.26
CA PRO A 263 18.27 -11.69 -7.58
C PRO A 263 17.75 -13.12 -7.81
N LYS A 264 17.82 -13.97 -6.78
CA LYS A 264 17.32 -15.35 -6.85
C LYS A 264 15.81 -15.42 -7.14
N TYR A 265 15.02 -14.50 -6.59
CA TYR A 265 13.58 -14.46 -6.82
C TYR A 265 13.25 -14.28 -8.31
N ILE A 266 13.96 -13.38 -9.01
CA ILE A 266 13.73 -13.15 -10.45
C ILE A 266 14.01 -14.43 -11.25
N TYR A 267 15.09 -15.14 -10.94
CA TYR A 267 15.41 -16.42 -11.58
C TYR A 267 14.30 -17.46 -11.37
N ASP A 268 13.87 -17.65 -10.13
CA ASP A 268 12.83 -18.64 -9.79
C ASP A 268 11.47 -18.25 -10.37
N LEU A 269 11.17 -16.94 -10.45
CA LEU A 269 9.96 -16.40 -11.05
C LEU A 269 9.89 -16.70 -12.56
N GLU A 270 10.99 -16.51 -13.30
CA GLU A 270 10.99 -16.83 -14.74
C GLU A 270 10.69 -18.31 -15.00
N ILE A 271 11.23 -19.21 -14.18
CA ILE A 271 10.97 -20.66 -14.25
C ILE A 271 9.49 -20.94 -13.94
N LEU A 272 8.99 -20.38 -12.85
CA LEU A 272 7.63 -20.60 -12.39
C LEU A 272 6.61 -20.12 -13.42
N LEU A 273 6.80 -18.92 -13.98
CA LEU A 273 5.93 -18.38 -15.03
C LEU A 273 6.01 -19.16 -16.35
N ALA A 274 7.15 -19.76 -16.67
CA ALA A 274 7.28 -20.60 -17.87
C ALA A 274 6.55 -21.95 -17.73
N GLN A 275 6.41 -22.46 -16.49
CA GLN A 275 5.76 -23.74 -16.19
C GLN A 275 4.26 -23.61 -15.91
N THR A 276 3.79 -22.41 -15.60
CA THR A 276 2.40 -22.13 -15.26
C THR A 276 1.57 -21.82 -16.50
N GLU A 277 0.39 -22.42 -16.65
CA GLU A 277 -0.55 -22.09 -17.72
C GLU A 277 -0.91 -20.59 -17.71
N LYS A 278 -1.01 -19.98 -18.89
CA LYS A 278 -1.28 -18.55 -19.03
C LYS A 278 -2.66 -18.18 -18.47
N ARG A 279 -3.63 -19.09 -18.57
CA ARG A 279 -4.95 -18.92 -17.95
C ARG A 279 -4.87 -18.76 -16.43
N ILE A 280 -4.01 -19.54 -15.76
CA ILE A 280 -3.80 -19.45 -14.30
C ILE A 280 -3.15 -18.12 -13.94
N GLN A 281 -2.12 -17.71 -14.69
CA GLN A 281 -1.45 -16.41 -14.52
C GLN A 281 -2.43 -15.24 -14.69
N ALA A 282 -3.27 -15.29 -15.72
CA ALA A 282 -4.27 -14.27 -15.99
C ALA A 282 -5.33 -14.18 -14.87
N ASN A 283 -5.86 -15.32 -14.40
CA ASN A 283 -6.80 -15.34 -13.29
C ASN A 283 -6.18 -14.79 -11.99
N TYR A 284 -4.91 -15.10 -11.72
CA TYR A 284 -4.17 -14.55 -10.58
C TYR A 284 -4.08 -13.02 -10.65
N LEU A 285 -3.58 -12.48 -11.77
CA LEU A 285 -3.42 -11.03 -11.95
C LEU A 285 -4.76 -10.29 -11.86
N MET A 286 -5.81 -10.83 -12.49
CA MET A 286 -7.13 -10.20 -12.48
C MET A 286 -7.80 -10.28 -11.10
N SER A 287 -7.59 -11.36 -10.34
CA SER A 287 -8.09 -11.47 -8.96
C SER A 287 -7.50 -10.37 -8.07
N TYR A 288 -6.23 -9.99 -8.30
CA TYR A 288 -5.59 -8.90 -7.59
C TYR A 288 -6.18 -7.54 -7.95
N VAL A 289 -6.39 -7.27 -9.25
CA VAL A 289 -7.05 -6.05 -9.71
C VAL A 289 -8.43 -5.93 -9.11
N VAL A 290 -9.23 -6.99 -9.17
CA VAL A 290 -10.59 -7.00 -8.62
C VAL A 290 -10.57 -6.72 -7.12
N SER A 291 -9.71 -7.39 -6.37
CA SER A 291 -9.54 -7.14 -4.92
C SER A 291 -9.19 -5.68 -4.62
N SER A 292 -8.38 -5.04 -5.46
CA SER A 292 -7.96 -3.64 -5.30
C SER A 292 -9.08 -2.60 -5.53
N ILE A 293 -10.17 -2.98 -6.23
CA ILE A 293 -11.26 -2.06 -6.57
C ILE A 293 -12.56 -2.35 -5.82
N VAL A 294 -12.70 -3.50 -5.13
CA VAL A 294 -13.94 -3.93 -4.46
C VAL A 294 -14.48 -2.88 -3.48
N SER A 295 -13.62 -2.16 -2.75
CA SER A 295 -14.03 -1.11 -1.82
C SER A 295 -14.76 0.07 -2.48
N CYS A 296 -14.66 0.20 -3.80
CA CYS A 296 -15.31 1.24 -4.61
C CYS A 296 -16.60 0.75 -5.31
N LEU A 297 -16.99 -0.50 -5.12
CA LEU A 297 -18.12 -1.13 -5.83
C LEU A 297 -19.40 -1.21 -4.97
N THR A 298 -20.35 -2.00 -5.46
CA THR A 298 -21.68 -2.19 -4.86
C THR A 298 -21.59 -2.65 -3.41
N LYS A 299 -22.64 -2.37 -2.63
CA LYS A 299 -22.72 -2.78 -1.23
C LYS A 299 -22.54 -4.30 -1.07
N GLU A 300 -23.06 -5.11 -1.99
CA GLU A 300 -22.94 -6.57 -1.91
C GLU A 300 -21.48 -7.04 -1.96
N LEU A 301 -20.67 -6.47 -2.86
CA LEU A 301 -19.24 -6.76 -2.95
C LEU A 301 -18.48 -6.29 -1.71
N ARG A 302 -18.80 -5.09 -1.21
CA ARG A 302 -18.18 -4.54 0.01
C ARG A 302 -18.58 -5.31 1.27
N ASP A 303 -19.83 -5.76 1.38
CA ASP A 303 -20.28 -6.63 2.45
C ASP A 303 -19.52 -7.97 2.42
N ARG A 304 -19.23 -8.49 1.22
CA ARG A 304 -18.44 -9.72 1.10
C ARG A 304 -16.98 -9.53 1.49
N GLU A 305 -16.38 -8.40 1.15
CA GLU A 305 -15.05 -8.01 1.63
C GLU A 305 -15.04 -7.83 3.16
N MET A 306 -16.10 -7.24 3.74
CA MET A 306 -16.23 -7.08 5.18
C MET A 306 -16.23 -8.43 5.90
N LYS A 307 -16.99 -9.42 5.42
CA LYS A 307 -16.97 -10.78 5.99
C LYS A 307 -15.59 -11.43 5.94
N TYR A 308 -14.80 -11.14 4.91
CA TYR A 308 -13.41 -11.58 4.84
C TYR A 308 -12.51 -10.86 5.87
N LYS A 309 -12.70 -9.54 6.03
CA LYS A 309 -12.00 -8.75 7.07
C LYS A 309 -12.38 -9.21 8.48
N GLU A 310 -13.62 -9.56 8.74
CA GLU A 310 -14.08 -10.10 10.03
C GLU A 310 -13.28 -11.34 10.45
N ILE A 311 -12.99 -12.24 9.50
CA ILE A 311 -12.18 -13.44 9.76
C ILE A 311 -10.70 -13.08 9.96
N THR A 312 -10.17 -12.16 9.14
CA THR A 312 -8.73 -11.90 9.08
C THR A 312 -8.22 -10.90 10.13
N ASP A 313 -9.01 -9.91 10.51
CA ASP A 313 -8.62 -8.89 11.48
C ASP A 313 -9.63 -8.65 12.62
N GLY A 314 -10.77 -9.35 12.61
CA GLY A 314 -11.79 -9.27 13.66
C GLY A 314 -12.74 -8.08 13.56
N THR A 315 -12.67 -7.27 12.49
CA THR A 315 -13.58 -6.14 12.26
C THR A 315 -14.96 -6.64 11.86
N ARG A 316 -15.99 -6.35 12.65
CA ARG A 316 -17.36 -6.90 12.52
C ARG A 316 -18.33 -6.01 11.75
N ALA A 317 -17.97 -4.76 11.49
CA ALA A 317 -18.81 -3.80 10.79
C ALA A 317 -18.00 -2.90 9.85
N MET A 318 -18.64 -2.46 8.77
CA MET A 318 -18.08 -1.39 7.96
C MET A 318 -18.06 -0.07 8.74
N LYS A 319 -17.04 0.74 8.48
CA LYS A 319 -17.05 2.14 8.88
C LYS A 319 -18.29 2.83 8.29
N SER A 320 -18.77 3.88 8.96
CA SER A 320 -19.80 4.73 8.36
C SER A 320 -19.34 5.29 7.01
N ARG A 321 -20.25 5.42 6.04
CA ARG A 321 -19.89 5.80 4.66
C ARG A 321 -19.08 7.09 4.55
N TRP A 322 -19.42 8.11 5.33
CA TRP A 322 -18.65 9.37 5.31
C TRP A 322 -17.19 9.16 5.70
N LYS A 323 -16.91 8.25 6.64
CA LYS A 323 -15.55 7.94 7.11
C LYS A 323 -14.74 7.23 6.02
N GLU A 324 -15.34 6.24 5.35
CA GLU A 324 -14.75 5.61 4.15
C GLU A 324 -14.44 6.64 3.05
N CYS A 325 -15.32 7.62 2.86
CA CYS A 325 -15.13 8.67 1.87
C CYS A 325 -14.08 9.71 2.28
N VAL A 326 -13.92 10.01 3.57
CA VAL A 326 -12.79 10.78 4.09
C VAL A 326 -11.49 10.03 3.79
N ASP A 327 -11.42 8.74 4.12
CA ASP A 327 -10.24 7.90 3.86
C ASP A 327 -9.90 7.86 2.36
N THR A 328 -10.91 7.70 1.50
CA THR A 328 -10.74 7.68 0.03
C THR A 328 -10.22 9.03 -0.49
N ALA A 329 -10.83 10.14 -0.06
CA ALA A 329 -10.45 11.48 -0.52
C ALA A 329 -9.03 11.85 -0.04
N THR A 330 -8.72 11.54 1.22
CA THR A 330 -7.41 11.84 1.82
C THR A 330 -6.31 10.91 1.33
N GLY A 331 -6.62 9.65 1.04
CA GLY A 331 -5.72 8.69 0.42
C GLY A 331 -5.31 9.11 -0.99
N GLY A 332 -6.29 9.51 -1.81
CA GLY A 332 -6.06 9.95 -3.19
C GLY A 332 -5.44 11.36 -3.30
N MET A 333 -5.78 12.28 -2.39
CA MET A 333 -5.33 13.68 -2.45
C MET A 333 -4.75 14.17 -1.12
N ARG A 334 -3.78 13.42 -0.58
CA ARG A 334 -3.20 13.67 0.75
C ARG A 334 -2.62 15.07 0.96
N ILE A 335 -1.97 15.63 -0.06
CA ILE A 335 -1.30 16.94 0.05
C ILE A 335 -2.35 18.05 0.14
N ALA A 336 -3.40 17.97 -0.70
CA ALA A 336 -4.54 18.89 -0.64
C ALA A 336 -5.27 18.81 0.71
N ALA A 337 -5.57 17.59 1.19
CA ALA A 337 -6.24 17.38 2.47
C ALA A 337 -5.40 17.88 3.65
N GLY A 338 -4.11 17.54 3.67
CA GLY A 338 -3.17 18.00 4.70
C GLY A 338 -3.04 19.53 4.72
N SER A 339 -3.01 20.17 3.56
CA SER A 339 -3.01 21.64 3.45
C SER A 339 -4.24 22.27 4.10
N LEU A 340 -5.45 21.79 3.76
CA LEU A 340 -6.68 22.32 4.36
C LEU A 340 -6.74 22.07 5.87
N TYR A 341 -6.34 20.88 6.30
CA TYR A 341 -6.29 20.53 7.72
C TYR A 341 -5.36 21.46 8.50
N VAL A 342 -4.14 21.66 7.99
CA VAL A 342 -3.15 22.55 8.63
C VAL A 342 -3.67 23.98 8.72
N ARG A 343 -4.23 24.51 7.64
CA ARG A 343 -4.75 25.90 7.60
C ARG A 343 -5.89 26.14 8.58
N LYS A 344 -6.69 25.11 8.89
CA LYS A 344 -7.88 25.25 9.72
C LYS A 344 -7.70 24.82 11.17
N TYR A 345 -6.98 23.73 11.43
CA TYR A 345 -6.94 23.09 12.75
C TYR A 345 -5.56 23.05 13.39
N PHE A 346 -4.48 23.30 12.65
CA PHE A 346 -3.15 23.17 13.22
C PHE A 346 -2.73 24.42 14.00
N ASN A 347 -2.17 24.20 15.20
CA ASN A 347 -1.71 25.26 16.09
C ASN A 347 -0.19 25.49 15.94
N GLU A 348 0.21 26.64 15.42
CA GLU A 348 1.62 27.00 15.25
C GLU A 348 2.44 26.99 16.55
N LYS A 349 1.81 27.28 17.71
CA LYS A 349 2.48 27.17 19.01
C LYS A 349 2.91 25.73 19.31
N ALA A 350 2.12 24.75 18.88
CA ALA A 350 2.47 23.33 19.03
C ALA A 350 3.71 22.97 18.20
N LYS A 351 3.85 23.50 16.99
CA LYS A 351 5.04 23.33 16.14
C LYS A 351 6.32 23.83 16.82
N LYS A 352 6.28 25.02 17.40
CA LYS A 352 7.43 25.60 18.13
C LYS A 352 7.79 24.76 19.36
N THR A 353 6.79 24.29 20.10
CA THR A 353 6.98 23.46 21.29
C THR A 353 7.59 22.11 20.92
N ALA A 354 7.04 21.42 19.92
CA ALA A 354 7.57 20.14 19.42
C ALA A 354 9.00 20.29 18.88
N LYS A 355 9.31 21.38 18.17
CA LYS A 355 10.67 21.66 17.70
C LYS A 355 11.66 21.76 18.88
N THR A 356 11.28 22.45 19.95
CA THR A 356 12.12 22.57 21.16
C THR A 356 12.37 21.20 21.78
N LEU A 357 11.30 20.41 21.97
CA LEU A 357 11.39 19.05 22.51
C LEU A 357 12.33 18.15 21.68
N VAL A 358 12.25 18.21 20.35
CA VAL A 358 13.13 17.42 19.47
C VAL A 358 14.58 17.87 19.60
N THR A 359 14.85 19.18 19.67
CA THR A 359 16.20 19.70 19.93
C THR A 359 16.74 19.20 21.28
N ASP A 360 15.93 19.22 22.34
CA ASP A 360 16.34 18.78 23.68
C ASP A 360 16.62 17.28 23.72
N LEU A 361 15.80 16.47 23.04
CA LEU A 361 16.01 15.03 22.90
C LEU A 361 17.28 14.72 22.10
N GLN A 362 17.54 15.46 21.02
CA GLN A 362 18.77 15.32 20.24
C GLN A 362 20.01 15.63 21.09
N GLY A 363 19.97 16.70 21.89
CA GLY A 363 21.03 17.05 22.83
C GLY A 363 21.28 15.94 23.87
N THR A 364 20.20 15.43 24.47
CA THR A 364 20.27 14.33 25.44
C THR A 364 20.85 13.06 24.81
N PHE A 365 20.45 12.72 23.58
CA PHE A 365 20.99 11.58 22.84
C PHE A 365 22.49 11.73 22.57
N ILE A 366 22.94 12.92 22.18
CA ILE A 366 24.35 13.24 21.99
C ILE A 366 25.14 13.06 23.30
N ASP A 367 24.59 13.50 24.43
CA ASP A 367 25.25 13.34 25.73
C ASP A 367 25.33 11.87 26.17
N LEU A 368 24.30 11.08 25.90
CA LEU A 368 24.33 9.62 26.10
C LEU A 368 25.39 8.96 25.23
N LEU A 369 25.48 9.33 23.94
CA LEU A 369 26.50 8.82 23.03
C LEU A 369 27.93 9.10 23.51
N LYS A 370 28.17 10.13 24.33
CA LYS A 370 29.49 10.41 24.91
C LYS A 370 29.83 9.49 26.10
N GLN A 371 28.82 8.91 26.75
CA GLN A 371 28.98 8.21 28.03
C GLN A 371 28.91 6.68 27.93
N ILE A 372 28.27 6.14 26.89
CA ILE A 372 28.13 4.68 26.72
C ILE A 372 29.50 3.99 26.64
N ASP A 373 29.63 2.81 27.24
CA ASP A 373 30.88 2.06 27.37
C ASP A 373 31.08 1.00 26.29
N TRP A 374 30.00 0.46 25.72
CA TRP A 374 30.04 -0.59 24.70
C TRP A 374 30.54 -0.15 23.31
N MET A 375 30.67 1.16 23.07
CA MET A 375 31.02 1.73 21.76
C MET A 375 32.46 2.25 21.75
N ASP A 376 33.28 1.82 20.80
CA ASP A 376 34.65 2.32 20.65
C ASP A 376 34.67 3.81 20.21
N GLU A 377 35.84 4.45 20.32
CA GLU A 377 36.01 5.88 20.04
C GLU A 377 35.72 6.24 18.57
N VAL A 378 36.07 5.37 17.62
CA VAL A 378 35.90 5.62 16.18
C VAL A 378 34.41 5.58 15.83
N THR A 379 33.72 4.53 16.26
CA THR A 379 32.27 4.37 16.09
C THR A 379 31.51 5.51 16.77
N ARG A 380 31.92 5.91 17.98
CA ARG A 380 31.32 7.04 18.71
C ARG A 380 31.45 8.35 17.95
N LYS A 381 32.63 8.63 17.38
CA LYS A 381 32.84 9.82 16.56
C LYS A 381 31.85 9.86 15.39
N HIS A 382 31.69 8.76 14.65
CA HIS A 382 30.73 8.69 13.54
C HIS A 382 29.26 8.78 14.00
N ALA A 383 28.92 8.18 15.14
CA ALA A 383 27.58 8.29 15.72
C ALA A 383 27.24 9.75 16.08
N LEU A 384 28.20 10.50 16.65
CA LEU A 384 28.06 11.91 16.96
C LEU A 384 27.95 12.77 15.68
N GLU A 385 28.79 12.53 14.68
CA GLU A 385 28.70 13.19 13.37
C GLU A 385 27.29 13.02 12.75
N LYS A 386 26.76 11.80 12.77
CA LYS A 386 25.40 11.50 12.31
C LYS A 386 24.34 12.21 13.16
N ALA A 387 24.45 12.15 14.49
CA ALA A 387 23.49 12.79 15.39
C ALA A 387 23.43 14.30 15.17
N HIS A 388 24.56 14.96 14.93
CA HIS A 388 24.62 16.39 14.59
C HIS A 388 24.06 16.71 13.21
N ALA A 389 24.17 15.80 12.24
CA ALA A 389 23.66 15.98 10.89
C ALA A 389 22.15 15.68 10.74
N MET A 390 21.50 15.12 11.76
CA MET A 390 20.06 14.80 11.70
C MET A 390 19.21 16.06 11.50
N VAL A 391 18.37 16.05 10.46
CA VAL A 391 17.41 17.12 10.16
C VAL A 391 16.03 16.75 10.66
N SER A 392 15.41 17.64 11.43
CA SER A 392 14.05 17.45 11.94
C SER A 392 12.99 18.04 11.01
N HIS A 393 12.02 17.24 10.58
CA HIS A 393 10.81 17.72 9.91
C HIS A 393 9.63 17.70 10.90
N ILE A 394 9.10 18.87 11.25
CA ILE A 394 8.04 19.02 12.27
C ILE A 394 6.74 19.49 11.63
N ALA A 395 5.69 18.69 11.83
CA ALA A 395 4.31 18.92 11.39
C ALA A 395 4.12 18.95 9.86
N TYR A 396 4.50 20.03 9.18
CA TYR A 396 4.20 20.21 7.75
C TYR A 396 5.22 21.15 7.05
N PRO A 397 5.47 20.92 5.74
CA PRO A 397 6.31 21.78 4.91
C PRO A 397 5.58 23.08 4.54
N ARG A 398 6.30 24.19 4.38
CA ARG A 398 5.69 25.53 4.13
C ARG A 398 4.91 25.57 2.82
N GLU A 399 5.28 24.72 1.88
CA GLU A 399 4.66 24.48 0.58
C GLU A 399 3.16 24.19 0.70
N LEU A 400 2.68 23.58 1.80
CA LEU A 400 1.24 23.35 1.99
C LEU A 400 0.44 24.65 2.15
N LEU A 401 1.09 25.76 2.47
CA LEU A 401 0.43 27.07 2.61
C LEU A 401 0.48 27.88 1.30
N ASP A 402 1.15 27.37 0.27
CA ASP A 402 1.31 28.03 -1.02
C ASP A 402 0.34 27.42 -2.05
N ASN A 403 -0.67 28.19 -2.45
CA ASN A 403 -1.67 27.72 -3.43
C ASN A 403 -1.04 27.44 -4.80
N LYS A 404 -0.04 28.21 -5.23
CA LYS A 404 0.56 28.04 -6.55
C LYS A 404 1.31 26.71 -6.62
N LYS A 405 2.10 26.40 -5.60
CA LYS A 405 2.80 25.11 -5.51
C LYS A 405 1.84 23.93 -5.40
N LEU A 406 0.72 24.10 -4.69
CA LEU A 406 -0.32 23.07 -4.63
C LEU A 406 -0.95 22.85 -6.00
N GLU A 407 -1.30 23.91 -6.71
CA GLU A 407 -1.88 23.80 -8.05
C GLU A 407 -0.90 23.15 -9.02
N GLU A 408 0.38 23.57 -9.03
CA GLU A 408 1.47 22.97 -9.81
C GLU A 408 1.62 21.46 -9.55
N HIS A 409 1.43 21.01 -8.31
CA HIS A 409 1.54 19.59 -7.96
C HIS A 409 0.42 18.71 -8.55
N TYR A 410 -0.73 19.30 -8.89
CA TYR A 410 -1.92 18.60 -9.39
C TYR A 410 -2.32 19.07 -10.81
N VAL A 411 -1.35 19.56 -11.60
CA VAL A 411 -1.59 19.97 -13.00
C VAL A 411 -1.79 18.74 -13.89
N ASP A 412 -1.00 17.70 -13.64
CA ASP A 412 -1.09 16.36 -14.26
C ASP A 412 -1.94 15.43 -13.38
#